data_AF-A0A937PPT5-F1
#
_entry.id   AF-A0A937PPT5-F1
#
_cell.length_a   1.000
_cell.length_b   1.000
_cell.length_c   1.000
_cell.angle_alpha   90.00
_cell.angle_beta   90.00
_cell.angle_gamma   90.00
#
_symmetry.space_group_name_H-M   'P 1'
#
loop_
_entity.id
_entity.type
_entity.pdbx_description
1 polymer ?
#
loop_
_entity_poly.entity_id
_entity_poly.type
_entity_poly.pdbx_seq_one_letter_code
_entity_poly.pdbx_strand_id
1 'polypeptide(L)' 'MRTVIRWAWVLALLIGACAVASAEEPWAGPWSDPPPLPAPAGAVVRVATEAELQRAVARLASNTTILVAKGTYR' A
#
# COMPACT_ATOMS: atom_id res chain seq x y z
N MET A 1 -12.59 -23.94 -43.85
CA MET A 1 -11.44 -23.03 -43.60
C MET A 1 -11.80 -21.82 -42.74
N ARG A 2 -12.85 -21.03 -43.06
CA ARG A 2 -13.28 -19.84 -42.28
C ARG A 2 -13.69 -20.12 -40.83
N THR A 3 -14.27 -21.28 -40.56
CA THR A 3 -14.70 -21.70 -39.21
C THR A 3 -13.52 -22.03 -38.30
N VAL A 4 -12.51 -22.76 -38.80
CA VAL A 4 -11.29 -23.12 -38.06
C VAL A 4 -10.50 -21.88 -37.63
N ILE A 5 -10.38 -20.89 -38.53
CA ILE A 5 -9.73 -19.62 -38.23
C ILE A 5 -10.46 -18.87 -37.10
N ARG A 6 -11.80 -18.86 -37.12
CA ARG A 6 -12.60 -18.22 -36.07
C ARG A 6 -12.40 -18.88 -34.69
N TRP A 7 -12.33 -20.21 -34.64
CA TRP A 7 -12.05 -20.93 -33.40
C TRP A 7 -10.63 -20.70 -32.89
N ALA A 8 -9.64 -20.60 -33.79
CA ALA A 8 -8.27 -20.25 -33.41
C ALA A 8 -8.17 -18.85 -32.79
N TRP A 9 -8.91 -17.86 -33.31
CA TRP A 9 -8.98 -16.53 -32.73
C TRP A 9 -9.70 -16.49 -31.37
N VAL A 10 -10.79 -17.25 -31.21
CA VAL A 10 -11.49 -17.36 -29.92
C VAL A 10 -10.59 -18.02 -28.86
N LEU A 11 -9.83 -19.06 -29.23
CA LEU A 11 -8.85 -19.69 -28.36
C LEU A 11 -7.72 -18.73 -27.97
N ALA A 12 -7.17 -17.98 -28.94
CA ALA A 12 -6.15 -16.97 -28.66
C ALA A 12 -6.65 -15.86 -27.72
N LEU A 13 -7.91 -15.44 -27.87
CA LEU A 13 -8.52 -14.40 -27.05
C LEU A 13 -8.79 -14.87 -25.60
N LEU A 14 -9.19 -16.14 -25.43
CA LEU A 14 -9.39 -16.75 -24.11
C LEU A 14 -8.07 -16.95 -23.35
N ILE A 15 -6.97 -17.26 -24.05
CA ILE A 15 -5.64 -17.40 -23.42
C ILE A 15 -5.08 -16.03 -23.01
N GLY A 16 -5.28 -14.98 -23.81
CA GLY A 16 -4.86 -13.62 -23.49
C GLY A 16 -5.58 -13.01 -22.27
N ALA A 17 -6.84 -13.37 -22.04
CA ALA A 17 -7.62 -12.86 -20.91
C ALA A 17 -7.23 -13.45 -19.55
N CYS A 18 -6.50 -14.57 -19.51
CA CYS A 18 -6.17 -15.27 -18.26
C CYS A 18 -4.82 -14.84 -17.64
N ALA A 19 -4.04 -13.99 -18.32
CA ALA A 19 -2.65 -13.68 -17.95
C ALA A 19 -2.43 -12.33 -17.25
N VAL A 20 -3.49 -11.64 -16.78
CA VAL A 20 -3.31 -10.56 -15.80
C VAL A 20 -3.17 -11.20 -14.42
N ALA A 21 -2.06 -11.89 -14.22
CA ALA A 21 -1.59 -12.22 -12.89
C ALA A 21 -1.19 -10.90 -12.24
N SER A 22 -2.02 -10.40 -11.32
CA SER A 22 -1.66 -9.30 -10.44
C SER A 22 -0.28 -9.58 -9.87
N ALA A 23 0.69 -8.73 -10.18
CA ALA A 23 1.98 -8.76 -9.51
C ALA A 23 1.71 -8.37 -8.04
N GLU A 24 1.47 -9.36 -7.19
CA GLU A 24 1.51 -9.15 -5.76
C GLU A 24 2.96 -8.80 -5.42
N GLU A 25 3.23 -7.51 -5.22
CA GLU A 25 4.51 -7.11 -4.65
C GLU A 25 4.65 -7.84 -3.29
N PRO A 26 5.76 -8.55 -3.05
CA PRO A 26 5.96 -9.26 -1.80
C PRO A 26 6.17 -8.22 -0.70
N TRP A 27 5.08 -7.79 -0.06
CA TRP A 27 5.08 -7.02 1.18
C TRP A 27 5.61 -7.84 2.36
N ALA A 28 5.91 -9.13 2.14
CA ALA A 28 6.61 -10.00 3.07
C ALA A 28 8.13 -9.87 2.88
N GLY A 29 8.77 -9.09 3.75
CA GLY A 29 10.22 -8.95 3.85
C GLY A 29 10.63 -8.60 5.29
N PRO A 30 11.92 -8.35 5.58
CA PRO A 30 12.42 -8.00 6.92
C PRO A 30 11.68 -6.83 7.59
N TRP A 31 10.98 -6.01 6.79
CA TRP A 31 10.15 -4.89 7.20
C TRP A 31 8.81 -5.29 7.83
N SER A 32 8.42 -6.57 7.77
CA SER A 32 7.19 -7.07 8.39
C SER A 32 7.24 -7.02 9.91
N ASP A 33 8.44 -7.04 10.49
CA ASP A 33 8.68 -6.94 11.93
C ASP A 33 9.87 -6.00 12.20
N PRO A 34 9.66 -4.67 12.06
CA PRO A 34 10.73 -3.71 12.26
C PRO A 34 11.12 -3.65 13.75
N PRO A 35 12.41 -3.42 14.08
CA PRO A 35 12.83 -3.23 15.46
C PRO A 35 12.09 -2.04 16.11
N PRO A 36 11.85 -2.06 17.43
CA PRO A 36 11.16 -0.98 18.12
C PRO A 36 11.87 0.36 17.91
N LEU A 37 11.09 1.39 17.57
CA LEU A 37 11.61 2.75 17.46
C LEU A 37 12.04 3.26 18.86
N PRO A 38 13.14 4.04 18.95
CA PRO A 38 13.51 4.71 20.19
C PRO A 38 12.42 5.69 20.61
N ALA A 39 12.37 6.02 21.90
CA ALA A 39 11.39 6.97 22.42
C ALA A 39 11.59 8.35 21.75
N PRO A 40 10.53 8.95 21.18
CA PRO A 40 10.61 10.28 20.60
C PRO A 40 10.84 11.35 21.68
N ALA A 41 11.55 12.42 21.32
CA ALA A 41 11.77 13.56 22.20
C ALA A 41 10.59 14.55 22.16
N GLY A 42 10.40 15.29 23.25
CA GLY A 42 9.40 16.36 23.33
C GLY A 42 7.96 15.86 23.45
N ALA A 43 7.00 16.68 23.00
CA ALA A 43 5.58 16.33 23.01
C ALA A 43 5.26 15.32 21.90
N VAL A 44 4.51 14.27 22.21
CA VAL A 44 4.18 13.21 21.24
C VAL A 44 2.70 13.25 20.89
N VAL A 45 2.41 13.43 19.60
CA VAL A 45 1.04 13.34 19.05
C VAL A 45 0.92 12.05 18.25
N ARG A 46 0.10 11.11 18.74
CA ARG A 46 -0.15 9.84 18.05
C ARG A 46 -1.29 10.01 17.05
N VAL A 47 -1.10 9.50 15.83
CA VAL A 47 -2.12 9.56 14.77
C VAL A 47 -2.31 8.18 14.14
N ALA A 48 -3.55 7.84 13.80
CA ALA A 48 -3.93 6.56 13.19
C ALA A 48 -4.76 6.73 11.90
N THR A 49 -5.12 7.97 11.54
CA THR A 49 -5.84 8.29 10.30
C THR A 49 -5.22 9.46 9.55
N GLU A 50 -5.51 9.57 8.25
CA GLU A 50 -5.05 10.70 7.43
C GLU A 50 -5.60 12.04 7.95
N ALA A 51 -6.89 12.10 8.31
CA ALA A 51 -7.50 13.31 8.86
C ALA A 51 -6.83 13.75 10.19
N GLU A 52 -6.43 12.82 11.04
CA GLU A 52 -5.66 13.13 12.24
C GLU A 52 -4.26 13.64 11.90
N LEU A 53 -3.58 13.04 10.92
CA LEU A 53 -2.28 13.50 10.43
C LEU A 53 -2.37 14.93 9.90
N GLN A 54 -3.32 15.23 9.02
CA GLN A 54 -3.55 16.57 8.47
C GLN A 54 -3.78 17.59 9.58
N ARG A 55 -4.62 17.26 10.57
CA ARG A 55 -4.88 18.13 11.73
C ARG A 55 -3.67 18.28 12.65
N ALA A 56 -2.82 17.26 12.76
CA ALA A 56 -1.58 17.32 13.56
C ALA A 56 -0.54 18.21 12.89
N VAL A 57 -0.37 18.07 11.57
CA VAL A 57 0.50 18.92 10.75
C VAL A 57 0.06 20.38 10.79
N ALA A 58 -1.23 20.65 10.64
CA ALA A 58 -1.77 22.02 10.70
C ALA A 58 -1.54 22.72 12.05
N ARG A 59 -1.28 21.97 13.12
CA ARG A 59 -1.05 22.46 14.48
C ARG A 59 0.38 22.22 14.97
N LEU A 60 1.30 21.91 14.05
CA LEU A 60 2.67 21.53 14.41
C LEU A 60 3.37 22.70 15.11
N ALA A 61 3.97 22.41 16.26
CA ALA A 61 4.74 23.35 17.06
C ALA A 61 6.15 22.81 17.29
N SER A 62 7.07 23.69 17.69
CA SER A 62 8.44 23.31 18.05
C SER A 62 8.46 22.20 19.10
N ASN A 63 9.45 21.31 19.01
CA ASN A 63 9.64 20.20 19.96
C ASN A 63 8.43 19.23 20.05
N THR A 64 7.70 19.07 18.95
CA THR A 64 6.58 18.12 18.83
C THR A 64 6.92 17.03 17.82
N THR A 65 6.77 15.77 18.22
CA THR A 65 6.91 14.60 17.35
C THR A 65 5.53 14.02 17.02
N ILE A 66 5.22 13.91 15.73
CA ILE A 66 4.03 13.19 15.25
C ILE A 66 4.40 11.72 15.06
N LEU A 67 3.78 10.83 15.84
CA LEU A 67 3.99 9.39 15.78
C LEU A 67 2.83 8.72 15.04
N VAL A 68 3.10 8.25 13.83
CA VAL A 68 2.13 7.57 12.97
C VAL A 68 2.02 6.10 13.37
N ALA A 69 0.80 5.62 13.61
CA ALA A 69 0.54 4.23 13.95
C ALA A 69 0.76 3.30 12.75
N LYS A 70 0.99 2.01 13.01
CA LYS A 70 0.99 1.00 11.94
C LYS A 70 -0.38 0.97 11.26
N GLY A 71 -0.40 0.90 9.93
CA GLY A 71 -1.63 0.82 9.15
C GLY A 71 -1.46 1.28 7.72
N THR A 72 -2.53 1.13 6.94
CA THR A 72 -2.62 1.65 5.57
C THR A 72 -3.47 2.92 5.59
N TYR A 73 -2.95 3.97 5.00
CA TYR A 73 -3.60 5.28 4.90
C TYR A 73 -4.07 5.46 3.45
N ARG A 74 -5.22 6.12 3.25
CA ARG A 74 -5.83 6.35 1.94
C ARG A 74 -6.04 7.83 1.73
#